data_AF-A0A3D1LFB4-F1
#
_entry.id   AF-A0A3D1LFB4-F1
#
_cell.length_a   1.000
_cell.length_b   1.000
_cell.length_c   1.000
_cell.angle_alpha   90.00
_cell.angle_beta   90.00
_cell.angle_gamma   90.00
#
_symmetry.space_group_name_H-M   'P 1'
#
loop_
_entity.id
_entity.type
_entity.pdbx_description
1 polymer ?
#
loop_
_entity_poly.entity_id
_entity_poly.type
_entity_poly.pdbx_seq_one_letter_code
_entity_poly.pdbx_strand_id
1 'polypeptide(L)' 'PDEIDYVIPGNDDAIRAIRLIASTMANAVVEGRQGEENTEAPAAEAAAPAAE' A
#
# COMPACT_ATOMS: atom_id res chain seq x y z
N PRO A 1 -11.98 -14.85 -13.35
CA PRO A 1 -11.12 -14.01 -12.49
C PRO A 1 -12.05 -13.12 -11.70
N ASP A 2 -12.78 -13.78 -10.79
CA ASP A 2 -14.05 -13.24 -10.29
C ASP A 2 -13.89 -12.64 -8.89
N GLU A 3 -12.69 -12.76 -8.31
CA GLU A 3 -12.31 -12.32 -6.95
C GLU A 3 -11.12 -11.33 -6.95
N ILE A 4 -10.80 -10.70 -8.10
CA ILE A 4 -9.70 -9.74 -8.20
C ILE A 4 -10.27 -8.33 -8.26
N ASP A 5 -10.03 -7.53 -7.23
CA ASP A 5 -10.46 -6.12 -7.18
C ASP A 5 -9.66 -5.24 -8.14
N TYR A 6 -8.35 -5.50 -8.25
CA TYR A 6 -7.42 -4.74 -9.07
C TYR A 6 -6.59 -5.67 -9.96
N VAL A 7 -7.03 -5.81 -11.20
CA VAL A 7 -6.32 -6.60 -12.20
C VAL A 7 -5.14 -5.77 -12.74
N ILE A 8 -3.93 -6.32 -12.61
CA ILE A 8 -2.72 -5.72 -13.19
C ILE A 8 -2.37 -6.51 -14.46
N PRO A 9 -2.63 -5.96 -15.65
CA PRO A 9 -2.26 -6.63 -16.90
C PRO A 9 -0.73 -6.60 -17.06
N GLY A 10 -0.15 -7.73 -17.45
CA GLY A 10 1.30 -7.86 -17.60
C GLY A 10 1.71 -9.17 -18.25
N ASN A 11 3.01 -9.32 -18.46
CA ASN A 11 3.61 -10.55 -18.97
C ASN A 11 4.11 -11.37 -17.76
N ASP A 12 3.38 -12.43 -17.41
CA ASP A 12 3.62 -13.29 -16.24
C ASP A 12 4.70 -14.35 -16.47
N ASP A 13 4.97 -14.72 -17.73
CA ASP A 13 6.00 -15.72 -18.08
C ASP A 13 7.42 -15.15 -18.12
N ALA A 14 7.56 -13.83 -18.23
CA ALA A 14 8.87 -13.19 -18.35
C ALA A 14 9.49 -12.89 -16.98
N ILE A 15 10.63 -13.54 -16.67
CA ILE A 15 11.38 -13.29 -15.43
C ILE A 15 11.71 -11.80 -15.19
N ARG A 16 11.93 -11.03 -16.26
CA ARG A 16 12.19 -9.59 -16.15
C ARG A 16 10.94 -8.82 -15.70
N ALA A 17 9.77 -9.20 -16.20
CA ALA A 17 8.51 -8.56 -15.85
C ALA A 17 8.11 -8.87 -14.41
N ILE A 18 8.26 -10.13 -13.97
CA ILE A 18 8.05 -10.52 -12.56
C ILE A 18 8.95 -9.70 -11.64
N ARG A 19 10.25 -9.61 -11.95
CA ARG A 19 11.21 -8.84 -11.15
C ARG A 19 10.86 -7.36 -11.09
N LEU A 20 10.46 -6.78 -12.22
CA LEU A 20 10.03 -5.39 -12.29
C LEU A 20 8.83 -5.15 -11.38
N ILE A 21 7.74 -5.91 -11.57
CA ILE A 21 6.50 -5.76 -10.78
C ILE A 21 6.78 -5.94 -9.28
N ALA A 22 7.51 -6.98 -8.90
CA ALA A 22 7.86 -7.23 -7.50
C ALA A 22 8.70 -6.09 -6.89
N SER A 23 9.69 -5.57 -7.63
CA SER A 23 10.53 -4.46 -7.16
C SER A 23 9.74 -3.16 -7.00
N THR A 24 8.85 -2.85 -7.94
CA THR A 24 8.01 -1.64 -7.89
C THR A 24 7.03 -1.70 -6.72
N MET A 25 6.41 -2.86 -6.49
CA MET A 25 5.52 -3.06 -5.32
C MET A 25 6.27 -2.94 -4.00
N ALA A 26 7.46 -3.54 -3.89
CA ALA A 26 8.28 -3.44 -2.69
C ALA A 26 8.68 -1.98 -2.40
N ASN A 27 9.10 -1.23 -3.42
CA ASN A 27 9.42 0.19 -3.27
C ASN A 27 8.21 1.00 -2.81
N ALA A 28 7.04 0.80 -3.43
CA ALA A 28 5.81 1.50 -3.05
C ALA A 28 5.42 1.25 -1.59
N VAL A 29 5.57 0.01 -1.08
CA VAL A 29 5.30 -0.32 0.33
C VAL A 29 6.30 0.37 1.26
N VAL A 30 7.58 0.39 0.89
CA VAL A 30 8.63 1.04 1.68
C VAL A 30 8.44 2.56 1.72
N GLU A 31 8.13 3.17 0.59
CA GLU A 31 7.82 4.60 0.49
C GLU A 31 6.55 4.96 1.27
N GLY A 32 5.51 4.13 1.18
CA GLY A 32 4.29 4.30 1.97
C GLY A 32 4.57 4.33 3.47
N ARG A 33 5.35 3.37 3.96
CA ARG A 33 5.75 3.31 5.39
C ARG A 33 6.60 4.49 5.83
N GLN A 34 7.55 4.93 5.00
CA GLN A 34 8.36 6.11 5.31
C GLN A 34 7.51 7.40 5.28
N GLY A 35 6.51 7.47 4.41
CA GLY A 35 5.53 8.55 4.38
C GLY A 35 4.64 8.57 5.63
N GLU A 36 4.27 7.40 6.16
CA GLU A 36 3.53 7.24 7.42
C GLU A 36 4.39 7.67 8.63
N GLU A 37 5.65 7.23 8.71
CA GLU A 37 6.57 7.65 9.79
C GLU A 37 6.84 9.17 9.80
N ASN A 38 6.75 9.83 8.64
CA ASN A 38 6.91 11.29 8.53
C ASN A 38 5.57 12.06 8.64
N THR A 39 4.44 11.37 8.77
CA THR A 39 3.10 11.96 8.95
C THR A 39 2.50 11.72 10.33
N GLU A 40 3.15 10.92 11.20
CA GLU A 40 2.81 10.85 12.63
C GLU A 40 3.35 12.06 13.42
N ALA A 41 2.80 13.24 13.08
CA ALA A 41 2.56 14.32 14.03
C ALA A 41 1.03 14.54 14.08
N PRO A 42 0.44 14.65 15.27
CA PRO A 42 -0.69 13.83 15.70
C PRO A 42 -2.02 14.22 15.03
N ALA A 43 -2.64 13.27 14.34
CA ALA A 43 -4.09 13.30 14.12
C ALA A 43 -4.76 12.77 15.40
N ALA A 44 -5.11 13.74 16.25
CA ALA A 44 -5.96 13.64 17.43
C ALA A 44 -6.97 12.48 17.41
N GLU A 45 -6.89 11.66 18.46
CA GLU A 45 -7.95 11.55 19.47
C GLU A 45 -9.27 12.27 19.09
N ALA A 46 -10.13 11.56 18.36
CA ALA A 46 -11.52 11.98 18.10
C ALA A 46 -12.44 10.76 18.03
N ALA A 47 -12.33 9.85 19.00
CA ALA A 47 -13.41 8.93 19.36
C ALA A 47 -14.09 9.49 20.63
N ALA A 48 -15.03 10.40 20.36
CA ALA A 48 -16.16 10.94 21.14
C ALA A 48 -16.19 10.89 22.69
N PRO A 49 -16.66 11.98 23.34
CA PRO A 49 -16.63 12.20 24.78
C PRO A 49 -17.68 11.38 25.55
N ALA A 50 -17.42 11.22 26.85
CA ALA A 50 -18.41 10.79 27.82
C ALA A 50 -19.58 11.79 27.95
N ALA A 51 -20.80 11.29 27.72
CA ALA A 51 -22.12 11.72 28.25
C ALA A 51 -23.12 10.68 27.70
N GLU A 52 -23.93 9.93 28.45
CA GLU A 52 -24.58 10.04 29.77
C GLU A 52 -24.64 8.65 30.43
#